data_AF-A0A7S2RUN2-F1
#
_entry.id   AF-A0A7S2RUN2-F1
#
_cell.length_a   1.000
_cell.length_b   1.000
_cell.length_c   1.000
_cell.angle_alpha   90.00
_cell.angle_beta   90.00
_cell.angle_gamma   90.00
#
_symmetry.space_group_name_H-M   'P 1'
#
loop_
_entity.id
_entity.type
_entity.pdbx_description
1 polymer ?
#
loop_
_entity_poly.entity_id
_entity_poly.type
_entity_poly.pdbx_seq_one_letter_code
_entity_poly.pdbx_strand_id
1 'polypeptide(L)'
;LTALHEIGLVNIEDIKDALHFLTEIGEISYFGALDDYGDLGLSQYIFLNPRWLVTAVSCILRHDIDNAILEAHRFSNKTNHSSLERSLVRKESLYEAHLNCPVITGEDA
;
A
#
# COMPACT_ATOMS: atom_id res chain seq x y z
N LEU A 1 -7.87 -12.03 32.96
CA LEU A 1 -6.65 -11.99 33.78
C LEU A 1 -6.21 -13.39 34.21
N THR A 2 -7.08 -14.21 34.79
CA THR A 2 -6.75 -15.61 35.18
C THR A 2 -6.25 -16.47 34.02
N ALA A 3 -6.90 -16.40 32.85
CA ALA A 3 -6.47 -17.17 31.67
C ALA A 3 -5.09 -16.76 31.11
N LEU A 4 -4.68 -15.49 31.27
CA LEU A 4 -3.35 -15.03 30.81
C LEU A 4 -2.25 -15.51 31.77
N HIS A 5 -2.54 -15.49 33.07
CA HIS A 5 -1.64 -16.03 34.10
C HIS A 5 -1.44 -17.55 33.94
N GLU A 6 -2.47 -18.29 33.54
CA GLU A 6 -2.38 -19.73 33.24
C GLU A 6 -1.48 -20.04 32.02
N ILE A 7 -1.34 -19.09 31.08
CA ILE A 7 -0.48 -19.20 29.90
C ILE A 7 0.95 -18.69 30.19
N GLY A 8 1.22 -18.21 31.41
CA GLY A 8 2.53 -17.74 31.83
C GLY A 8 2.85 -16.30 31.44
N LEU A 9 1.85 -15.51 31.03
CA LEU A 9 1.99 -14.07 30.79
C LEU A 9 1.69 -13.33 32.09
N VAL A 10 2.73 -13.03 32.86
CA VAL A 10 2.61 -12.58 34.25
C VAL A 10 2.85 -11.07 34.38
N ASN A 11 3.65 -10.49 33.49
CA ASN A 11 3.98 -9.07 33.47
C ASN A 11 3.75 -8.46 32.07
N ILE A 12 3.94 -7.13 31.97
CA ILE A 12 3.72 -6.38 30.73
C ILE A 12 4.80 -6.69 29.70
N GLU A 13 6.03 -6.96 30.15
CA GLU A 13 7.16 -7.35 29.32
C GLU A 13 6.87 -8.66 28.56
N ASP A 14 6.33 -9.68 29.24
CA ASP A 14 5.93 -10.95 28.64
C ASP A 14 4.86 -10.74 27.55
N ILE A 15 3.91 -9.83 27.79
CA ILE A 15 2.86 -9.49 26.83
C ILE A 15 3.46 -8.78 25.62
N LYS A 16 4.38 -7.84 25.82
CA LYS A 16 5.08 -7.14 24.73
C LYS A 16 5.89 -8.13 23.89
N ASP A 17 6.65 -9.01 24.53
CA ASP A 17 7.44 -10.04 23.85
C ASP A 17 6.56 -10.97 23.02
N ALA A 18 5.41 -11.40 23.57
CA ALA A 18 4.44 -12.20 22.83
C ALA A 18 3.85 -11.45 21.62
N LEU A 19 3.53 -10.15 21.76
CA LEU A 19 3.03 -9.33 20.65
C LEU A 19 4.10 -9.10 19.57
N HIS A 20 5.36 -8.91 19.97
CA HIS A 20 6.48 -8.83 19.04
C HIS A 20 6.66 -10.14 18.29
N PHE A 21 6.64 -11.28 18.98
CA PHE A 21 6.70 -12.60 18.36
C PHE A 21 5.57 -12.82 17.34
N LEU A 22 4.32 -12.52 17.72
CA LEU A 22 3.16 -12.65 16.83
C LEU A 22 3.26 -11.75 15.60
N THR A 23 3.90 -10.59 15.74
CA THR A 23 4.16 -9.67 14.62
C THR A 23 5.25 -10.21 13.71
N GLU A 24 6.31 -10.80 14.27
CA GLU A 24 7.42 -11.39 13.52
C GLU A 24 6.94 -12.56 12.64
N ILE A 25 6.06 -13.41 13.16
CA ILE A 25 5.47 -14.50 12.37
C ILE A 25 4.36 -14.04 11.40
N GLY A 26 3.99 -12.75 11.44
CA GLY A 26 3.02 -12.15 10.54
C GLY A 26 1.56 -12.50 10.83
N GLU A 27 1.25 -12.97 12.04
CA GLU A 27 -0.13 -13.25 12.46
C GLU A 27 -0.88 -11.97 12.82
N ILE A 28 -0.17 -10.97 13.38
CA ILE A 28 -0.73 -9.65 13.71
C ILE A 28 0.18 -8.53 13.21
N SER A 29 -0.28 -7.28 13.28
CA SER A 29 0.60 -6.11 13.22
C SER A 29 0.50 -5.32 14.51
N TYR A 30 1.63 -5.26 15.23
CA TYR A 30 1.82 -4.44 16.42
C TYR A 30 3.00 -3.48 16.19
N PHE A 31 2.83 -2.22 16.60
CA PHE A 31 3.76 -1.12 16.31
C PHE A 31 4.35 -0.47 17.57
N GLY A 32 4.21 -1.10 18.73
CA GLY A 32 4.81 -0.59 19.97
C GLY A 32 6.34 -0.61 19.90
N ALA A 33 6.98 0.49 20.28
CA ALA A 33 8.44 0.57 20.41
C ALA A 33 8.92 0.00 21.75
N LEU A 34 10.16 -0.51 21.77
CA LEU A 34 10.87 -0.91 22.99
C LEU A 34 11.30 0.30 23.83
N ASP A 35 11.38 1.48 23.23
CA ASP A 35 11.97 2.68 23.84
C ASP A 35 10.94 3.82 23.91
N ASP A 36 10.66 4.27 25.13
CA ASP A 36 9.64 5.25 25.56
C ASP A 36 9.80 6.69 25.02
N TYR A 37 10.65 6.89 24.01
CA TYR A 37 10.99 8.19 23.44
C TYR A 37 10.49 8.33 22.01
N GLY A 38 9.19 8.54 21.84
CA GLY A 38 8.62 9.02 20.58
C GLY A 38 7.57 8.11 19.96
N ASP A 39 6.63 7.66 20.78
CA ASP A 39 5.59 6.76 20.32
C ASP A 39 4.55 7.48 19.43
N LEU A 40 4.64 7.18 18.14
CA LEU A 40 3.83 7.70 17.05
C LEU A 40 2.47 7.01 17.00
N GLY A 41 1.61 7.20 18.01
CA GLY A 41 0.15 6.95 17.99
C GLY A 41 -0.38 5.57 17.58
N LEU A 42 0.47 4.64 17.15
CA LEU A 42 0.10 3.34 16.58
C LEU A 42 0.32 2.19 17.57
N SER A 43 1.14 2.39 18.61
CA SER A 43 1.34 1.42 19.70
C SER A 43 0.06 1.04 20.44
N GLN A 44 -0.91 1.95 20.47
CA GLN A 44 -2.21 1.76 21.10
C GLN A 44 -3.13 0.85 20.29
N TYR A 45 -2.76 0.50 19.06
CA TYR A 45 -3.53 -0.34 18.17
C TYR A 45 -2.80 -1.66 17.87
N ILE A 46 -3.58 -2.75 17.87
CA ILE A 46 -3.13 -4.07 17.44
C ILE A 46 -4.04 -4.49 16.30
N PHE A 47 -3.46 -4.78 15.13
CA PHE A 47 -4.21 -5.27 13.99
C PHE A 47 -4.16 -6.80 13.96
N LEU A 48 -5.27 -7.44 14.35
CA LEU A 48 -5.38 -8.90 14.42
C LEU A 48 -5.42 -9.58 13.03
N ASN A 49 -5.77 -8.84 11.99
CA ASN A 49 -5.76 -9.32 10.62
C ASN A 49 -4.87 -8.39 9.77
N PRO A 50 -3.58 -8.73 9.60
CA PRO A 50 -2.65 -7.87 8.88
C PRO A 50 -3.02 -7.71 7.39
N ARG A 51 -3.79 -8.63 6.80
CA ARG A 51 -4.22 -8.54 5.40
C ARG A 51 -5.11 -7.32 5.15
N TRP A 52 -5.94 -6.96 6.13
CA TRP A 52 -6.78 -5.76 6.01
C TRP A 52 -5.93 -4.49 5.91
N LEU A 53 -4.92 -4.38 6.78
CA LEU A 53 -4.01 -3.24 6.80
C LEU A 53 -3.24 -3.13 5.48
N VAL A 54 -2.66 -4.24 5.01
CA VAL A 54 -1.94 -4.29 3.72
C VAL A 54 -2.86 -3.90 2.56
N THR A 55 -4.10 -4.36 2.57
CA THR A 55 -5.07 -4.01 1.52
C THR A 55 -5.37 -2.51 1.52
N ALA A 56 -5.68 -1.94 2.69
CA ALA A 56 -5.98 -0.53 2.83
C ALA A 56 -4.81 0.36 2.39
N VAL A 57 -3.59 0.06 2.85
CA VAL A 57 -2.37 0.78 2.46
C VAL A 57 -2.12 0.65 0.96
N SER A 58 -2.29 -0.55 0.39
CA SER A 58 -2.15 -0.77 -1.05
C SER A 58 -3.14 0.05 -1.87
N CYS A 59 -4.39 0.19 -1.40
CA CYS A 59 -5.41 1.00 -2.06
C CYS A 59 -5.02 2.49 -2.08
N ILE A 60 -4.53 3.03 -0.96
CA ILE A 60 -4.06 4.41 -0.84
C ILE A 60 -2.88 4.65 -1.78
N LEU A 61 -1.83 3.82 -1.68
CA LEU A 61 -0.63 3.96 -2.49
C LEU A 61 -0.93 3.85 -3.98
N ARG A 62 -1.79 2.91 -4.38
CA ARG A 62 -2.19 2.76 -5.79
C ARG A 62 -2.87 4.03 -6.30
N HIS A 63 -3.79 4.58 -5.52
CA HIS A 63 -4.47 5.82 -5.88
C HIS A 63 -3.47 6.98 -6.06
N ASP A 64 -2.52 7.11 -5.12
CA ASP A 64 -1.51 8.17 -5.17
C ASP A 64 -0.57 8.00 -6.36
N ILE A 65 -0.15 6.78 -6.66
CA ILE A 65 0.68 6.44 -7.82
C ILE A 65 -0.08 6.72 -9.13
N ASP A 66 -1.34 6.30 -9.24
CA ASP A 66 -2.18 6.55 -10.41
C ASP A 66 -2.32 8.06 -10.65
N ASN A 67 -2.52 8.84 -9.60
CA ASN A 67 -2.57 10.30 -9.67
C ASN A 67 -1.23 10.89 -10.11
N ALA A 68 -0.11 10.45 -9.53
CA ALA A 68 1.23 10.93 -9.90
C ALA A 68 1.57 10.64 -11.36
N ILE A 69 1.20 9.46 -11.87
CA ILE A 69 1.35 9.09 -13.28
C ILE A 69 0.50 10.01 -14.18
N LEU A 70 -0.77 10.23 -13.82
CA LEU A 70 -1.66 11.13 -14.57
C LEU A 70 -1.13 12.56 -14.61
N GLU A 71 -0.58 13.06 -13.51
CA GLU A 71 0.04 14.39 -13.46
C GLU A 71 1.29 14.46 -14.32
N ALA A 72 2.18 13.47 -14.25
CA ALA A 72 3.39 13.41 -15.07
C ALA A 72 3.07 13.44 -16.57
N HIS A 73 2.05 12.70 -17.02
CA HIS A 73 1.57 12.75 -18.40
C HIS A 73 1.01 14.12 -18.79
N ARG A 74 0.25 14.79 -17.90
CA ARG A 74 -0.25 16.14 -18.14
C ARG A 74 0.87 17.16 -18.28
N PHE A 75 1.91 17.09 -17.46
CA PHE A 75 3.07 17.98 -17.57
C PHE A 75 3.82 17.76 -18.88
N SER A 76 4.07 16.50 -19.26
CA SER A 76 4.68 16.18 -20.56
C SER A 76 3.88 16.76 -21.74
N ASN A 77 2.56 16.57 -21.71
CA ASN A 77 1.68 17.11 -22.75
C ASN A 77 1.64 18.64 -22.76
N LYS A 78 1.72 19.29 -21.60
CA LYS A 78 1.76 20.76 -21.50
C LYS A 78 3.05 21.35 -22.06
N THR A 79 4.19 20.68 -21.86
CA THR A 79 5.47 21.06 -22.46
C THR A 79 5.48 20.87 -23.97
N ASN A 80 4.78 19.85 -24.47
CA ASN A 80 4.61 19.59 -25.90
C ASN A 80 3.53 20.47 -26.57
N HIS A 81 2.70 21.18 -25.79
CA HIS A 81 1.62 22.03 -26.32
C HIS A 81 2.00 23.50 -26.54
N SER A 82 3.26 23.91 -26.36
CA SER A 82 3.73 25.21 -26.88
C SER A 82 3.97 25.19 -28.40
N SER A 83 3.87 24.02 -29.05
CA SER A 83 4.21 23.86 -30.47
C SER A 83 3.13 23.22 -31.36
N LEU A 84 1.92 22.87 -30.88
CA LEU A 84 0.84 22.52 -31.81
C LEU A 84 -0.57 22.60 -31.20
N GLU A 85 -1.35 23.54 -31.72
CA GLU A 85 -2.80 23.43 -31.81
C GLU A 85 -3.19 22.14 -32.57
N ARG A 86 -3.43 21.04 -31.85
CA ARG A 86 -4.38 19.99 -32.28
C ARG A 86 -4.50 18.88 -31.25
N SER A 87 -5.63 18.85 -30.57
CA SER A 87 -6.53 17.69 -30.54
C SER A 87 -7.44 17.79 -29.33
N LEU A 88 -8.50 18.58 -29.47
CA LEU A 88 -9.68 18.61 -28.59
C LEU A 88 -10.55 17.35 -28.72
N VAL A 89 -9.99 16.23 -29.19
CA VAL A 89 -10.72 15.00 -29.40
C VAL A 89 -10.02 13.91 -28.60
N ARG A 90 -10.72 13.39 -27.60
CA ARG A 90 -10.86 11.96 -27.27
C ARG A 90 -11.11 11.76 -25.78
N LYS A 91 -12.23 12.31 -25.29
CA LYS A 91 -12.75 12.01 -23.94
C LYS A 91 -13.98 11.10 -23.94
N GLU A 92 -14.39 10.54 -25.08
CA GLU A 92 -15.63 9.74 -25.20
C GLU A 92 -15.48 8.36 -25.89
N SER A 93 -14.28 7.79 -26.07
CA SER A 93 -14.13 6.48 -26.77
C SER A 93 -13.29 5.42 -26.06
N LEU A 94 -13.26 5.40 -24.71
CA LEU A 94 -12.42 4.41 -23.97
C LEU A 94 -13.00 2.99 -23.88
N TYR A 95 -14.16 2.70 -24.48
CA TYR A 95 -14.70 1.33 -24.59
C TYR A 95 -14.59 0.73 -26.00
N GLU A 96 -14.14 1.48 -27.00
CA GLU A 96 -14.18 1.00 -28.37
C GLU A 96 -13.07 1.65 -29.19
N ALA A 97 -11.91 1.00 -29.22
CA ALA A 97 -11.12 0.81 -30.44
C ALA A 97 -9.70 0.26 -30.14
N HIS A 98 -9.48 -0.96 -30.62
CA HIS A 98 -8.23 -1.45 -31.23
C HIS A 98 -7.04 -1.75 -30.31
N LEU A 99 -7.13 -2.94 -29.70
CA LEU A 99 -6.16 -4.04 -29.84
C LEU A 99 -4.98 -3.76 -30.80
N ASN A 100 -3.90 -3.16 -30.28
CA ASN A 100 -2.57 -3.27 -30.87
C ASN A 100 -1.54 -3.29 -29.73
N CYS A 101 -1.61 -4.33 -28.90
CA CYS A 101 -0.45 -4.74 -28.12
C CYS A 101 0.43 -5.59 -29.05
N PRO A 102 1.73 -5.28 -29.22
CA PRO A 102 2.61 -6.15 -29.99
C PRO A 102 2.67 -7.52 -29.30
N VAL A 103 2.31 -8.56 -30.05
CA VAL A 103 2.39 -9.95 -29.62
C VAL A 103 3.83 -10.40 -29.84
N ILE A 104 4.55 -10.71 -28.76
CA ILE A 104 5.85 -11.40 -28.85
C ILE A 104 5.55 -12.85 -29.21
N THR A 105 5.85 -13.25 -30.45
CA THR A 105 5.77 -14.64 -30.87
C THR A 105 7.11 -15.34 -30.60
N GLY A 106 7.10 -16.66 -30.39
CA GLY A 106 8.29 -17.45 -30.01
C GLY A 106 9.42 -17.51 -31.05
N GLU A 107 9.35 -16.70 -32.10
CA GLU A 107 10.37 -16.51 -33.12
C GLU A 107 11.32 -15.34 -32.76
N ASP A 108 10.95 -14.50 -31.77
CA ASP A 108 11.78 -13.39 -31.26
C ASP A 108 12.64 -13.77 -30.04
N ALA A 109 12.71 -15.07 -29.69
CA ALA A 109 13.50 -15.62 -28.59
C ALA A 109 14.80 -16.29 -29.06
#